data_AF-A0A8H5P6Y6-F1
#
_entry.id   AF-A0A8H5P6Y6-F1
#
_cell.length_a   1.000
_cell.length_b   1.000
_cell.length_c   1.000
_cell.angle_alpha   90.00
_cell.angle_beta   90.00
_cell.angle_gamma   90.00
#
_symmetry.space_group_name_H-M   'P 1'
#
loop_
_entity.id
_entity.type
_entity.pdbx_description
1 polymer ?
#
loop_
_entity_poly.entity_id
_entity_poly.type
_entity_poly.pdbx_seq_one_letter_code
_entity_poly.pdbx_strand_id
1 'polypeptide(L)'
;MSTSLVWNNQNGTLAINRDNLRDFYAQSLQNYLPSVCFQIEAHCEAHHQMDCDMSFFIPSGGQPNLSQAAGETVLSYSYSNQDHDGVGINNNVAYFMLGTTYNMNMQFTNASGGASIVITQHLVINYDIRKFSTASSGNAVDRTIVDTYTLTVDERGMLSAGLDSQTTDNSTATADNFQALFNDSDAFMADMKSPGDALVSTGTLNFPLSNKATYSFPSGQTSTFKGVQFSDTQDLVAAVA
;
A
#
# COMPACT_ATOMS: atom_id res chain seq x y z
N MET A 1 -17.02 50.14 21.76
CA MET A 1 -16.30 48.92 21.32
C MET A 1 -17.36 47.92 20.87
N SER A 2 -17.36 47.58 19.58
CA SER A 2 -18.37 46.72 18.94
C SER A 2 -18.04 45.25 19.23
N THR A 3 -18.81 44.60 20.09
CA THR A 3 -18.83 43.14 20.23
C THR A 3 -19.63 42.56 19.07
N SER A 4 -18.91 42.10 18.04
CA SER A 4 -19.48 41.29 16.97
C SER A 4 -19.86 39.91 17.53
N LEU A 5 -21.15 39.66 17.68
CA LEU A 5 -21.71 38.32 17.87
C LEU A 5 -21.55 37.53 16.56
N VAL A 6 -20.62 36.57 16.55
CA VAL A 6 -20.53 35.57 15.49
C VAL A 6 -21.59 34.51 15.77
N TRP A 7 -22.64 34.48 14.95
CA TRP A 7 -23.61 33.39 14.96
C TRP A 7 -22.99 32.17 14.27
N ASN A 8 -22.69 31.11 15.03
CA ASN A 8 -22.39 29.81 14.44
C ASN A 8 -23.71 29.21 13.93
N ASN A 9 -24.02 29.43 12.64
CA ASN A 9 -25.13 28.78 11.92
C ASN A 9 -24.81 27.29 11.68
N GLN A 10 -24.77 26.49 12.73
CA GLN A 10 -24.74 25.03 12.65
C GLN A 10 -25.99 24.49 13.36
N ASN A 11 -26.88 23.88 12.59
CA ASN A 11 -28.13 23.29 13.07
C ASN A 11 -27.94 21.86 13.63
N GLY A 12 -26.76 21.26 13.41
CA GLY A 12 -26.38 19.97 13.96
C GLY A 12 -25.04 19.46 13.42
N THR A 13 -24.55 18.37 14.02
CA THR A 13 -23.29 17.72 13.66
C THR A 13 -23.52 16.23 13.51
N LEU A 14 -23.03 15.63 12.43
CA LEU A 14 -22.95 14.19 12.26
C LEU A 14 -21.50 13.74 12.42
N ALA A 15 -21.31 12.58 13.04
CA ALA A 15 -20.00 11.97 13.19
C ALA A 15 -20.06 10.49 12.80
N ILE A 16 -19.12 10.06 11.96
CA ILE A 16 -18.79 8.65 11.78
C ILE A 16 -17.61 8.35 12.68
N ASN A 17 -17.81 7.39 13.59
CA ASN A 17 -16.78 7.00 14.51
C ASN A 17 -15.54 6.46 13.77
N ARG A 18 -14.36 6.86 14.24
CA ARG A 18 -13.04 6.45 13.74
C ARG A 18 -12.92 4.94 13.55
N ASP A 19 -13.30 4.16 14.56
CA ASP A 19 -13.12 2.71 14.56
C ASP A 19 -14.05 2.05 13.54
N ASN A 20 -15.30 2.50 13.42
CA ASN A 20 -16.23 2.01 12.40
C ASN A 20 -15.70 2.27 10.97
N LEU A 21 -15.16 3.47 10.74
CA LEU A 21 -14.59 3.83 9.44
C LEU A 21 -13.32 3.03 9.13
N ARG A 22 -12.43 2.87 10.13
CA ARG A 22 -11.25 2.00 10.05
C ARG A 22 -11.64 0.56 9.71
N ASP A 23 -12.60 -0.02 10.43
CA ASP A 23 -12.99 -1.43 10.29
C ASP A 23 -13.63 -1.69 8.92
N PHE A 24 -14.39 -0.73 8.39
CA PHE A 24 -14.90 -0.78 7.02
C PHE A 24 -13.76 -0.86 5.99
N TYR A 25 -12.71 -0.05 6.15
CA TYR A 25 -11.54 -0.14 5.27
C TYR A 25 -10.76 -1.43 5.48
N ALA A 26 -10.55 -1.86 6.72
CA ALA A 26 -9.88 -3.11 7.03
C ALA A 26 -10.57 -4.30 6.35
N GLN A 27 -11.91 -4.34 6.34
CA GLN A 27 -12.69 -5.35 5.62
C GLN A 27 -12.51 -5.26 4.10
N SER A 28 -12.54 -4.04 3.55
CA SER A 28 -12.34 -3.81 2.11
C SER A 28 -10.96 -4.26 1.63
N LEU A 29 -9.95 -4.19 2.50
CA LEU A 29 -8.57 -4.57 2.22
C LEU A 29 -8.29 -6.07 2.33
N GLN A 30 -9.20 -6.87 2.90
CA GLN A 30 -8.95 -8.31 3.16
C GLN A 30 -8.61 -9.11 1.90
N ASN A 31 -9.23 -8.77 0.76
CA ASN A 31 -8.96 -9.46 -0.51
C ASN A 31 -7.79 -8.84 -1.28
N TYR A 32 -7.47 -7.58 -1.01
CA TYR A 32 -6.41 -6.85 -1.69
C TYR A 32 -5.03 -7.18 -1.12
N LEU A 33 -4.92 -7.20 0.21
CA LEU A 33 -3.63 -7.38 0.88
C LEU A 33 -2.90 -8.67 0.48
N PRO A 34 -3.56 -9.83 0.35
CA PRO A 34 -2.90 -11.04 -0.12
C PRO A 34 -2.39 -10.96 -1.56
N SER A 35 -3.00 -10.15 -2.44
CA SER A 35 -2.54 -10.03 -3.84
C SER A 35 -1.24 -9.25 -3.98
N VAL A 36 -0.86 -8.48 -2.96
CA VAL A 36 0.39 -7.67 -2.94
C VAL A 36 1.41 -8.15 -1.90
N CYS A 37 1.06 -9.13 -1.08
CA CYS A 37 1.98 -9.82 -0.19
C CYS A 37 2.51 -11.07 -0.90
N PHE A 38 3.67 -10.94 -1.53
CA PHE A 38 4.28 -12.01 -2.30
C PHE A 38 5.06 -12.96 -1.40
N GLN A 39 4.87 -14.27 -1.56
CA GLN A 39 5.80 -15.27 -1.06
C GLN A 39 6.92 -15.42 -2.09
N ILE A 40 8.11 -15.75 -1.66
CA ILE A 40 9.24 -15.99 -2.54
C ILE A 40 9.87 -17.33 -2.23
N GLU A 41 10.20 -18.03 -3.31
CA GLU A 41 10.97 -19.26 -3.31
C GLU A 41 12.18 -19.04 -4.23
N ALA A 42 13.36 -19.37 -3.71
CA ALA A 42 14.62 -19.28 -4.46
C ALA A 42 15.16 -20.69 -4.66
N HIS A 43 15.59 -21.01 -5.88
CA HIS A 43 16.12 -22.33 -6.22
C HIS A 43 17.46 -22.19 -6.92
N CYS A 44 18.39 -23.08 -6.57
CA CYS A 44 19.71 -23.17 -7.14
C CYS A 44 20.05 -24.63 -7.41
N GLU A 45 19.67 -25.13 -8.59
CA GLU A 45 19.86 -26.53 -8.95
C GLU A 45 21.26 -26.78 -9.52
N ALA A 46 21.98 -27.74 -8.91
CA ALA A 46 23.33 -28.08 -9.32
C ALA A 46 23.34 -28.90 -10.62
N HIS A 47 24.02 -28.40 -11.65
CA HIS A 47 24.29 -29.13 -12.88
C HIS A 47 25.74 -29.64 -12.95
N HIS A 48 26.00 -30.55 -13.90
CA HIS A 48 27.34 -31.07 -14.16
C HIS A 48 28.34 -29.91 -14.34
N GLN A 49 29.55 -30.06 -13.76
CA GLN A 49 30.64 -29.06 -13.74
C GLN A 49 30.56 -27.95 -12.67
N MET A 50 29.82 -28.16 -11.56
CA MET A 50 29.72 -27.18 -10.47
C MET A 50 29.04 -25.87 -10.94
N ASP A 51 28.06 -26.00 -11.81
CA ASP A 51 27.20 -24.89 -12.23
C ASP A 51 25.88 -24.92 -11.44
N CYS A 52 25.25 -23.77 -11.24
CA CYS A 52 23.92 -23.65 -10.65
C CYS A 52 22.99 -22.92 -11.62
N ASP A 53 21.89 -23.59 -11.97
CA ASP A 53 20.76 -22.98 -12.65
C ASP A 53 19.85 -22.37 -11.58
N MET A 54 19.79 -21.04 -11.57
CA MET A 54 18.97 -20.30 -10.61
C MET A 54 17.61 -20.02 -11.20
N SER A 55 16.57 -20.33 -10.42
CA SER A 55 15.20 -20.00 -10.75
C SER A 55 14.47 -19.55 -9.49
N PHE A 56 13.34 -18.88 -9.66
CA PHE A 56 12.54 -18.39 -8.55
C PHE A 56 11.06 -18.51 -8.85
N PHE A 57 10.28 -18.48 -7.79
CA PHE A 57 8.83 -18.37 -7.86
C PHE A 57 8.35 -17.31 -6.87
N ILE A 58 7.53 -16.35 -7.35
CA ILE A 58 7.04 -15.22 -6.54
C ILE A 58 5.49 -15.21 -6.56
N PRO A 59 4.82 -16.17 -5.93
CA PRO A 59 3.36 -16.19 -5.86
C PRO A 59 2.83 -15.12 -4.91
N SER A 60 1.69 -14.52 -5.25
CA SER A 60 0.89 -13.74 -4.29
C SER A 60 0.15 -14.67 -3.31
N GLY A 61 -0.23 -14.17 -2.14
CA GLY A 61 -1.06 -14.92 -1.18
C GLY A 61 -0.60 -14.82 0.28
N GLY A 62 0.52 -14.13 0.52
CA GLY A 62 1.02 -13.84 1.86
C GLY A 62 -0.01 -13.12 2.72
N GLN A 63 0.02 -13.36 4.03
CA GLN A 63 -0.90 -12.73 4.98
C GLN A 63 -0.11 -11.70 5.80
N PRO A 64 -0.37 -10.39 5.63
CA PRO A 64 0.34 -9.38 6.42
C PRO A 64 -0.11 -9.37 7.87
N ASN A 65 0.78 -8.93 8.74
CA ASN A 65 0.50 -8.67 10.13
C ASN A 65 -0.12 -7.28 10.27
N LEU A 66 -1.28 -7.20 10.94
CA LEU A 66 -1.86 -5.93 11.36
C LEU A 66 -1.18 -5.48 12.67
N SER A 67 -0.54 -4.32 12.64
CA SER A 67 0.09 -3.70 13.80
C SER A 67 -0.83 -2.69 14.47
N GLN A 68 -0.58 -2.41 15.76
CA GLN A 68 -1.31 -1.37 16.48
C GLN A 68 -0.96 0.01 15.91
N ALA A 69 -1.99 0.76 15.49
CA ALA A 69 -1.86 2.11 15.00
C ALA A 69 -2.38 3.14 16.03
N ALA A 70 -1.81 4.34 16.06
CA ALA A 70 -2.19 5.42 16.95
C ALA A 70 -2.11 6.78 16.24
N GLY A 71 -2.76 7.80 16.81
CA GLY A 71 -2.74 9.15 16.23
C GLY A 71 -3.53 9.22 14.93
N GLU A 72 -2.95 9.79 13.87
CA GLU A 72 -3.57 9.88 12.54
C GLU A 72 -3.58 8.54 11.80
N THR A 73 -2.60 7.68 12.08
CA THR A 73 -2.55 6.33 11.50
C THR A 73 -3.64 5.46 12.11
N VAL A 74 -4.46 4.87 11.26
CA VAL A 74 -5.60 4.02 11.65
C VAL A 74 -5.40 2.55 11.31
N LEU A 75 -4.61 2.24 10.28
CA LEU A 75 -4.20 0.87 9.94
C LEU A 75 -2.72 0.86 9.57
N SER A 76 -2.04 -0.20 9.97
CA SER A 76 -0.65 -0.45 9.61
C SER A 76 -0.45 -1.94 9.39
N TYR A 77 -0.15 -2.32 8.14
CA TYR A 77 0.12 -3.70 7.74
C TYR A 77 1.60 -3.84 7.39
N SER A 78 2.19 -4.96 7.80
CA SER A 78 3.55 -5.33 7.41
C SER A 78 3.63 -6.80 7.05
N TYR A 79 4.39 -7.10 6.01
CA TYR A 79 4.67 -8.46 5.56
C TYR A 79 6.12 -8.57 5.14
N SER A 80 6.73 -9.70 5.43
CA SER A 80 8.04 -10.04 4.91
C SER A 80 8.14 -11.54 4.68
N ASN A 81 8.91 -11.91 3.66
CA ASN A 81 9.30 -13.27 3.39
C ASN A 81 10.67 -13.27 2.71
N GLN A 82 11.41 -14.35 2.88
CA GLN A 82 12.73 -14.51 2.32
C GLN A 82 12.99 -16.00 2.14
N ASP A 83 13.68 -16.34 1.06
CA ASP A 83 14.16 -17.69 0.82
C ASP A 83 15.56 -17.66 0.19
N HIS A 84 16.27 -18.77 0.29
CA HIS A 84 17.60 -18.93 -0.29
C HIS A 84 17.93 -20.38 -0.61
N ASP A 85 18.75 -20.56 -1.62
CA ASP A 85 19.31 -21.86 -1.99
C ASP A 85 20.76 -21.69 -2.47
N GLY A 86 21.52 -22.78 -2.54
CA GLY A 86 22.91 -22.74 -2.93
C GLY A 86 23.55 -24.10 -3.20
N VAL A 87 24.68 -24.04 -3.92
CA VAL A 87 25.46 -25.22 -4.32
C VAL A 87 26.85 -25.17 -3.70
N GLY A 88 27.36 -26.35 -3.36
CA GLY A 88 28.67 -26.55 -2.77
C GLY A 88 28.67 -26.54 -1.23
N ILE A 89 29.81 -26.89 -0.64
CA ILE A 89 29.96 -26.89 0.82
C ILE A 89 29.82 -25.44 1.31
N ASN A 90 28.79 -25.17 2.11
CA ASN A 90 28.44 -23.83 2.60
C ASN A 90 28.10 -22.82 1.48
N ASN A 91 27.43 -23.27 0.41
CA ASN A 91 26.97 -22.42 -0.71
C ASN A 91 28.13 -21.64 -1.37
N ASN A 92 29.31 -22.25 -1.41
CA ASN A 92 30.55 -21.62 -1.85
C ASN A 92 30.73 -21.61 -3.38
N VAL A 93 29.97 -22.44 -4.10
CA VAL A 93 29.98 -22.47 -5.56
C VAL A 93 28.94 -21.50 -6.10
N ALA A 94 27.71 -21.58 -5.58
CA ALA A 94 26.64 -20.69 -5.93
C ALA A 94 25.73 -20.44 -4.73
N TYR A 95 25.14 -19.24 -4.69
CA TYR A 95 24.17 -18.81 -3.69
C TYR A 95 23.16 -17.90 -4.36
N PHE A 96 21.89 -18.12 -4.04
CA PHE A 96 20.81 -17.28 -4.49
C PHE A 96 19.85 -17.03 -3.34
N MET A 97 19.63 -15.76 -3.01
CA MET A 97 18.68 -15.32 -2.01
C MET A 97 17.74 -14.30 -2.64
N LEU A 98 16.48 -14.41 -2.25
CA LEU A 98 15.47 -13.41 -2.54
C LEU A 98 14.71 -13.05 -1.27
N GLY A 99 14.37 -11.78 -1.15
CA GLY A 99 13.56 -11.25 -0.06
C GLY A 99 12.49 -10.30 -0.56
N THR A 100 11.40 -10.23 0.19
CA THR A 100 10.29 -9.30 -0.05
C THR A 100 9.88 -8.66 1.25
N THR A 101 9.55 -7.38 1.17
CA THR A 101 8.85 -6.66 2.24
C THR A 101 7.72 -5.86 1.63
N TYR A 102 6.56 -5.89 2.28
CA TYR A 102 5.43 -5.04 1.95
C TYR A 102 4.95 -4.33 3.21
N ASN A 103 4.82 -3.01 3.14
CA ASN A 103 4.30 -2.19 4.23
C ASN A 103 3.16 -1.31 3.70
N MET A 104 2.08 -1.20 4.46
CA MET A 104 0.97 -0.33 4.14
C MET A 104 0.50 0.43 5.38
N ASN A 105 0.37 1.74 5.27
CA ASN A 105 -0.18 2.60 6.32
C ASN A 105 -1.37 3.39 5.77
N MET A 106 -2.44 3.45 6.55
CA MET A 106 -3.60 4.30 6.30
C MET A 106 -3.70 5.38 7.37
N GLN A 107 -3.86 6.62 6.96
CA GLN A 107 -3.99 7.78 7.84
C GLN A 107 -5.27 8.55 7.55
N PHE A 108 -5.91 9.03 8.60
CA PHE A 108 -7.00 10.01 8.53
C PHE A 108 -6.42 11.38 8.92
N THR A 109 -6.54 12.37 8.03
CA THR A 109 -5.87 13.66 8.24
C THR A 109 -6.64 14.81 7.59
N ASN A 110 -6.40 16.03 8.07
CA ASN A 110 -6.93 17.27 7.47
C ASN A 110 -5.81 18.12 6.83
N ALA A 111 -4.59 17.59 6.72
CA ALA A 111 -3.39 18.36 6.35
C ALA A 111 -3.49 19.10 5.01
N SER A 112 -4.32 18.63 4.08
CA SER A 112 -4.53 19.22 2.75
C SER A 112 -5.64 20.27 2.69
N GLY A 113 -6.05 20.84 3.83
CA GLY A 113 -7.13 21.83 3.92
C GLY A 113 -8.55 21.23 3.89
N GLY A 114 -8.67 19.91 3.96
CA GLY A 114 -9.92 19.15 4.04
C GLY A 114 -9.68 17.70 4.46
N ALA A 115 -10.74 17.00 4.90
CA ALA A 115 -10.64 15.60 5.31
C ALA A 115 -10.07 14.75 4.18
N SER A 116 -8.99 14.04 4.46
CA SER A 116 -8.30 13.19 3.51
C SER A 116 -7.92 11.87 4.15
N ILE A 117 -7.99 10.80 3.36
CA ILE A 117 -7.47 9.49 3.73
C ILE A 117 -6.23 9.26 2.89
N VAL A 118 -5.09 9.08 3.55
CA VAL A 118 -3.80 8.87 2.89
C VAL A 118 -3.39 7.42 3.09
N ILE A 119 -3.14 6.71 1.99
CA ILE A 119 -2.68 5.33 1.99
C ILE A 119 -1.29 5.31 1.37
N THR A 120 -0.31 4.87 2.15
CA THR A 120 1.05 4.68 1.67
C THR A 120 1.34 3.19 1.61
N GLN A 121 1.73 2.70 0.45
CA GLN A 121 2.10 1.32 0.19
C GLN A 121 3.57 1.29 -0.25
N HIS A 122 4.37 0.38 0.29
CA HIS A 122 5.78 0.24 -0.06
C HIS A 122 6.11 -1.24 -0.24
N LEU A 123 6.51 -1.62 -1.45
CA LEU A 123 6.94 -2.97 -1.80
C LEU A 123 8.40 -2.96 -2.19
N VAL A 124 9.17 -3.87 -1.58
CA VAL A 124 10.55 -4.14 -1.95
C VAL A 124 10.70 -5.61 -2.28
N ILE A 125 11.32 -5.92 -3.41
CA ILE A 125 11.85 -7.25 -3.73
C ILE A 125 13.34 -7.09 -3.96
N ASN A 126 14.14 -7.76 -3.14
CA ASN A 126 15.58 -7.71 -3.20
C ASN A 126 16.19 -9.09 -3.50
N TYR A 127 17.42 -9.07 -3.98
CA TYR A 127 18.16 -10.27 -4.31
C TYR A 127 19.62 -10.16 -3.87
N ASP A 128 20.22 -11.31 -3.61
CA ASP A 128 21.66 -11.49 -3.46
C ASP A 128 22.07 -12.79 -4.16
N ILE A 129 22.89 -12.66 -5.20
CA ILE A 129 23.33 -13.74 -6.06
C ILE A 129 24.85 -13.79 -6.04
N ARG A 130 25.40 -14.99 -5.86
CA ARG A 130 26.83 -15.27 -6.02
C ARG A 130 27.02 -16.53 -6.84
N LYS A 131 27.94 -16.48 -7.79
CA LYS A 131 28.39 -17.62 -8.59
C LYS A 131 29.90 -17.52 -8.77
N PHE A 132 30.64 -18.45 -8.18
CA PHE A 132 32.10 -18.40 -8.05
C PHE A 132 32.59 -17.05 -7.50
N SER A 133 33.37 -16.30 -8.28
CA SER A 133 33.92 -14.98 -7.92
C SER A 133 33.01 -13.80 -8.29
N THR A 134 31.88 -14.05 -8.94
CA THR A 134 30.95 -13.02 -9.39
C THR A 134 29.81 -12.94 -8.40
N ALA A 135 29.45 -11.73 -7.96
CA ALA A 135 28.32 -11.48 -7.10
C ALA A 135 27.53 -10.26 -7.58
N SER A 136 26.24 -10.25 -7.29
CA SER A 136 25.31 -9.19 -7.65
C SER A 136 24.19 -9.12 -6.62
N SER A 137 23.83 -7.92 -6.18
CA SER A 137 22.73 -7.71 -5.25
C SER A 137 22.05 -6.37 -5.50
N GLY A 138 20.82 -6.24 -5.07
CA GLY A 138 20.05 -5.01 -5.23
C GLY A 138 18.56 -5.19 -5.03
N ASN A 139 17.82 -4.13 -5.31
CA ASN A 139 16.36 -4.12 -5.26
C ASN A 139 15.83 -4.25 -6.69
N ALA A 140 15.24 -5.38 -7.01
CA ALA A 140 14.54 -5.59 -8.28
C ALA A 140 13.26 -4.75 -8.34
N VAL A 141 12.57 -4.65 -7.20
CA VAL A 141 11.43 -3.76 -6.98
C VAL A 141 11.71 -2.95 -5.72
N ASP A 142 11.52 -1.64 -5.78
CA ASP A 142 11.43 -0.74 -4.63
C ASP A 142 10.45 0.36 -5.00
N ARG A 143 9.16 0.11 -4.78
CA ARG A 143 8.08 0.98 -5.23
C ARG A 143 7.23 1.45 -4.09
N THR A 144 6.97 2.75 -4.07
CA THR A 144 6.07 3.39 -3.12
C THR A 144 4.90 4.00 -3.87
N ILE A 145 3.67 3.66 -3.48
CA ILE A 145 2.44 4.30 -3.94
C ILE A 145 1.85 5.09 -2.77
N VAL A 146 1.53 6.36 -3.01
CA VAL A 146 0.80 7.22 -2.08
C VAL A 146 -0.50 7.64 -2.72
N ASP A 147 -1.60 7.10 -2.20
CA ASP A 147 -2.95 7.45 -2.61
C ASP A 147 -3.56 8.42 -1.60
N THR A 148 -4.02 9.56 -2.06
CA THR A 148 -4.71 10.57 -1.25
C THR A 148 -6.15 10.70 -1.71
N TYR A 149 -7.07 10.27 -0.85
CA TYR A 149 -8.51 10.38 -1.06
C TYR A 149 -9.04 11.62 -0.34
N THR A 150 -9.28 12.70 -1.08
CA THR A 150 -9.87 13.92 -0.52
C THR A 150 -11.39 13.79 -0.44
N LEU A 151 -11.91 13.76 0.78
CA LEU A 151 -13.33 13.56 1.05
C LEU A 151 -14.10 14.88 0.86
N THR A 152 -15.25 14.78 0.20
CA THR A 152 -16.18 15.90 0.03
C THR A 152 -17.62 15.41 0.26
N VAL A 153 -18.50 16.32 0.65
CA VAL A 153 -19.93 16.05 0.82
C VAL A 153 -20.74 17.01 -0.04
N ASP A 154 -21.74 16.49 -0.74
CA ASP A 154 -22.65 17.33 -1.53
C ASP A 154 -23.79 17.91 -0.66
N GLU A 155 -24.60 18.79 -1.25
CA GLU A 155 -25.74 19.42 -0.57
C GLU A 155 -26.79 18.41 -0.08
N ARG A 156 -26.79 17.18 -0.61
CA ARG A 156 -27.69 16.08 -0.24
C ARG A 156 -27.10 15.18 0.85
N GLY A 157 -25.89 15.46 1.33
CA GLY A 157 -25.21 14.67 2.34
C GLY A 157 -24.51 13.42 1.78
N MET A 158 -24.33 13.32 0.46
CA MET A 158 -23.59 12.21 -0.12
C MET A 158 -22.08 12.45 -0.01
N LEU A 159 -21.38 11.51 0.62
CA LEU A 159 -19.93 11.49 0.67
C LEU A 159 -19.35 11.01 -0.65
N SER A 160 -18.34 11.71 -1.16
CA SER A 160 -17.55 11.32 -2.31
C SER A 160 -16.07 11.59 -2.04
N ALA A 161 -15.16 11.03 -2.84
CA ALA A 161 -13.78 11.50 -2.83
C ALA A 161 -13.19 11.61 -4.22
N GLY A 162 -12.27 12.57 -4.35
CA GLY A 162 -11.27 12.60 -5.40
C GLY A 162 -10.05 11.80 -4.98
N LEU A 163 -9.44 11.10 -5.93
CA LEU A 163 -8.20 10.37 -5.75
C LEU A 163 -7.06 11.11 -6.46
N ASP A 164 -6.00 11.41 -5.73
CA ASP A 164 -4.68 11.72 -6.28
C ASP A 164 -3.71 10.60 -5.91
N SER A 165 -3.00 10.06 -6.89
CA SER A 165 -2.11 8.91 -6.71
C SER A 165 -0.72 9.25 -7.23
N GLN A 166 0.28 9.04 -6.39
CA GLN A 166 1.68 9.29 -6.70
C GLN A 166 2.47 8.00 -6.55
N THR A 167 3.31 7.68 -7.54
CA THR A 167 4.18 6.49 -7.52
C THR A 167 5.64 6.92 -7.62
N THR A 168 6.47 6.36 -6.76
CA THR A 168 7.93 6.52 -6.78
C THR A 168 8.58 5.14 -6.94
N ASP A 169 9.59 5.03 -7.80
CA ASP A 169 10.37 3.82 -8.03
C ASP A 169 11.85 4.10 -7.72
N ASN A 170 12.40 3.38 -6.74
CA ASN A 170 13.80 3.44 -6.31
C ASN A 170 14.55 2.12 -6.60
N SER A 171 14.04 1.27 -7.50
CA SER A 171 14.64 -0.01 -7.82
C SER A 171 16.06 0.18 -8.36
N THR A 172 17.02 -0.63 -7.88
CA THR A 172 18.45 -0.49 -8.23
C THR A 172 18.95 -1.56 -9.18
N ALA A 173 18.18 -2.64 -9.37
CA ALA A 173 18.58 -3.75 -10.23
C ALA A 173 18.44 -3.41 -11.72
N THR A 174 19.54 -3.53 -12.45
CA THR A 174 19.60 -3.44 -13.91
C THR A 174 19.91 -4.80 -14.52
N ALA A 175 19.49 -5.06 -15.76
CA ALA A 175 19.83 -6.32 -16.44
C ALA A 175 21.34 -6.51 -16.61
N ASP A 176 22.10 -5.43 -16.73
CA ASP A 176 23.57 -5.45 -16.78
C ASP A 176 24.20 -6.11 -15.53
N ASN A 177 23.56 -5.99 -14.36
CA ASN A 177 24.01 -6.63 -13.12
C ASN A 177 23.91 -8.17 -13.17
N PHE A 178 23.26 -8.72 -14.20
CA PHE A 178 22.96 -10.15 -14.35
C PHE A 178 23.59 -10.76 -15.61
N GLN A 179 24.02 -9.97 -16.60
CA GLN A 179 24.63 -10.47 -17.85
C GLN A 179 25.86 -11.37 -17.62
N ALA A 180 26.61 -11.12 -16.55
CA ALA A 180 27.77 -11.94 -16.18
C ALA A 180 27.39 -13.26 -15.46
N LEU A 181 26.12 -13.42 -15.08
CA LEU A 181 25.60 -14.55 -14.31
C LEU A 181 24.65 -15.43 -15.13
N PHE A 182 23.93 -14.85 -16.10
CA PHE A 182 22.87 -15.49 -16.87
C PHE A 182 22.98 -15.18 -18.37
N ASN A 183 22.65 -16.17 -19.21
CA ASN A 183 22.57 -15.99 -20.67
C ASN A 183 21.29 -15.26 -21.12
N ASP A 184 20.25 -15.19 -20.27
CA ASP A 184 18.98 -14.49 -20.53
C ASP A 184 18.62 -13.57 -19.34
N SER A 185 19.50 -12.60 -19.08
CA SER A 185 19.37 -11.66 -17.96
C SER A 185 18.13 -10.76 -18.05
N ASP A 186 17.64 -10.50 -19.27
CA ASP A 186 16.51 -9.60 -19.49
C ASP A 186 15.20 -10.25 -19.07
N ALA A 187 14.95 -11.51 -19.46
CA ALA A 187 13.75 -12.25 -19.05
C ALA A 187 13.72 -12.47 -17.54
N PHE A 188 14.85 -12.89 -16.95
CA PHE A 188 14.97 -13.08 -15.50
C PHE A 188 14.63 -11.79 -14.73
N MET A 189 15.12 -10.64 -15.20
CA MET A 189 14.83 -9.36 -14.56
C MET A 189 13.41 -8.87 -14.80
N ALA A 190 12.81 -9.14 -15.96
CA ALA A 190 11.42 -8.80 -16.23
C ALA A 190 10.49 -9.56 -15.27
N ASP A 191 10.72 -10.85 -15.08
CA ASP A 191 9.93 -11.69 -14.17
C ASP A 191 10.06 -11.20 -12.71
N MET A 192 11.26 -10.82 -12.28
CA MET A 192 11.49 -10.32 -10.92
C MET A 192 10.88 -8.93 -10.67
N LYS A 193 10.68 -8.14 -11.74
CA LYS A 193 10.02 -6.81 -11.68
C LYS A 193 8.50 -6.88 -11.76
N SER A 194 7.95 -7.97 -12.31
CA SER A 194 6.50 -8.14 -12.50
C SER A 194 5.63 -7.90 -11.26
N PRO A 195 6.06 -8.24 -10.01
CA PRO A 195 5.26 -7.94 -8.82
C PRO A 195 5.12 -6.44 -8.55
N GLY A 196 6.14 -5.65 -8.89
CA GLY A 196 6.07 -4.19 -8.84
C GLY A 196 5.04 -3.64 -9.81
N ASP A 197 4.94 -4.21 -11.02
CA ASP A 197 3.95 -3.80 -12.02
C ASP A 197 2.53 -4.19 -11.59
N ALA A 198 2.39 -5.36 -10.96
CA ALA A 198 1.13 -5.78 -10.35
C ALA A 198 0.67 -4.76 -9.29
N LEU A 199 1.55 -4.33 -8.38
CA LEU A 199 1.23 -3.32 -7.36
C LEU A 199 0.69 -2.02 -7.98
N VAL A 200 1.34 -1.50 -9.04
CA VAL A 200 0.91 -0.28 -9.73
C VAL A 200 -0.43 -0.49 -10.44
N SER A 201 -0.62 -1.64 -11.10
CA SER A 201 -1.88 -1.97 -11.78
C SER A 201 -3.06 -2.10 -10.81
N THR A 202 -2.80 -2.55 -9.58
CA THR A 202 -3.79 -2.64 -8.50
C THR A 202 -3.90 -1.36 -7.68
N GLY A 203 -3.03 -0.38 -7.93
CA GLY A 203 -2.87 0.84 -7.13
C GLY A 203 -4.11 1.73 -7.05
N THR A 204 -5.09 1.54 -7.94
CA THR A 204 -6.42 2.09 -7.73
C THR A 204 -7.21 1.15 -6.83
N LEU A 205 -6.97 1.23 -5.52
CA LEU A 205 -7.88 0.68 -4.53
C LEU A 205 -9.24 1.34 -4.75
N ASN A 206 -10.14 0.64 -5.44
CA ASN A 206 -11.45 1.17 -5.78
C ASN A 206 -12.32 1.08 -4.53
N PHE A 207 -12.08 1.96 -3.56
CA PHE A 207 -12.82 1.99 -2.32
C PHE A 207 -14.25 2.43 -2.62
N PRO A 208 -15.25 1.62 -2.26
CA PRO A 208 -16.62 2.09 -2.23
C PRO A 208 -16.77 3.07 -1.06
N LEU A 209 -16.36 4.32 -1.25
CA LEU A 209 -16.69 5.42 -0.33
C LEU A 209 -18.20 5.67 -0.30
N SER A 210 -18.90 5.17 -1.32
CA SER A 210 -20.35 5.10 -1.37
C SER A 210 -20.88 3.85 -0.66
N ASN A 211 -20.58 3.69 0.62
CA ASN A 211 -21.63 3.12 1.46
C ASN A 211 -22.79 4.12 1.37
N LYS A 212 -23.81 3.76 0.57
CA LYS A 212 -25.12 4.40 0.52
C LYS A 212 -25.83 4.22 1.87
N ALA A 213 -25.22 4.66 2.96
CA ALA A 213 -25.96 5.08 4.11
C ALA A 213 -26.68 6.35 3.64
N THR A 214 -27.86 6.16 3.08
CA THR A 214 -28.79 7.25 2.82
C THR A 214 -29.18 7.78 4.19
N TYR A 215 -28.37 8.71 4.71
CA TYR A 215 -28.75 9.50 5.87
C TYR A 215 -29.83 10.48 5.40
N SER A 216 -31.05 9.99 5.28
CA SER A 216 -32.23 10.80 4.99
C SER A 216 -32.67 11.46 6.30
N PHE A 217 -32.38 12.75 6.45
CA PHE A 217 -32.87 13.54 7.56
C PHE A 217 -34.37 13.82 7.37
N PRO A 218 -35.24 13.47 8.32
CA PRO A 218 -36.60 13.96 8.33
C PRO A 218 -36.60 15.38 8.94
N SER A 219 -36.35 16.41 8.14
CA SER A 219 -36.78 17.77 8.50
C SER A 219 -36.99 18.63 7.25
N GLY A 220 -37.92 19.59 7.35
CA GLY A 220 -38.37 20.41 6.23
C GLY A 220 -37.25 21.24 5.59
N GLN A 221 -37.04 21.02 4.30
CA GLN A 221 -36.53 21.93 3.25
C GLN A 221 -35.28 22.83 3.44
N THR A 222 -34.60 22.95 4.58
CA THR A 222 -33.51 23.95 4.69
C THR A 222 -32.31 23.52 5.55
N SER A 223 -31.76 22.33 5.32
CA SER A 223 -30.48 21.95 5.91
C SER A 223 -29.51 21.49 4.82
N THR A 224 -28.41 22.23 4.66
CA THR A 224 -27.35 21.97 3.68
C THR A 224 -26.07 21.57 4.41
N PHE A 225 -25.40 20.54 3.89
CA PHE A 225 -24.09 20.13 4.39
C PHE A 225 -23.02 21.15 3.97
N LYS A 226 -22.15 21.56 4.90
CA LYS A 226 -21.12 22.57 4.63
C LYS A 226 -19.73 22.00 4.34
N GLY A 227 -19.47 20.74 4.67
CA GLY A 227 -18.17 20.11 4.50
C GLY A 227 -17.95 18.95 5.48
N VAL A 228 -16.85 18.23 5.26
CA VAL A 228 -16.38 17.12 6.12
C VAL A 228 -14.97 17.38 6.62
N GLN A 229 -14.71 16.99 7.86
CA GLN A 229 -13.40 17.12 8.51
C GLN A 229 -13.21 16.00 9.53
N PHE A 230 -11.98 15.56 9.78
CA PHE A 230 -11.71 14.71 10.94
C PHE A 230 -11.64 15.55 12.22
N SER A 231 -12.25 15.07 13.31
CA SER A 231 -12.13 15.69 14.64
C SER A 231 -10.76 15.41 15.28
N ASP A 232 -10.50 16.01 16.44
CA ASP A 232 -9.32 15.68 17.26
C ASP A 232 -9.29 14.20 17.70
N THR A 233 -10.47 13.57 17.79
CA THR A 233 -10.64 12.13 18.06
C THR A 233 -10.59 11.28 16.79
N GLN A 234 -10.31 11.89 15.62
CA GLN A 234 -10.25 11.25 14.30
C GLN A 234 -11.58 10.65 13.82
N ASP A 235 -12.70 11.13 14.37
CA ASP A 235 -14.02 10.83 13.85
C ASP A 235 -14.28 11.70 12.62
N LEU A 236 -14.92 11.17 11.58
CA LEU A 236 -15.29 11.96 10.40
C LEU A 236 -16.55 12.75 10.71
N VAL A 237 -16.45 14.07 10.73
CA VAL A 237 -17.51 14.97 11.14
C VAL A 237 -18.02 15.79 9.96
N ALA A 238 -19.35 15.90 9.82
CA ALA A 238 -20.02 16.78 8.87
C ALA A 238 -20.88 17.82 9.60
N ALA A 239 -20.67 19.09 9.28
CA ALA A 239 -21.48 20.19 9.82
C ALA A 239 -22.73 20.42 8.95
N VAL A 240 -23.89 20.57 9.61
CA VAL A 240 -25.18 20.85 8.97
C VAL A 240 -25.58 22.29 9.27
N ALA A 241 -25.96 23.04 8.23
CA ALA A 241 -26.41 24.44 8.34
C ALA A 241 -27.80 24.62 7.76
#